data_AF-A0A4P7XHH1-F1
#
_entry.id   AF-A0A4P7XHH1-F1
#
_cell.length_a   1.000
_cell.length_b   1.000
_cell.length_c   1.000
_cell.angle_alpha   90.00
_cell.angle_beta   90.00
_cell.angle_gamma   90.00
#
_symmetry.space_group_name_H-M   'P 1'
#
loop_
_entity.id
_entity.type
_entity.pdbx_description
1 polymer ?
#
loop_
_entity_poly.entity_id
_entity_poly.type
_entity_poly.pdbx_seq_one_letter_code
_entity_poly.pdbx_strand_id
1 'polypeptide(L)'
;MSENALNLTAKEIHRIDVEAGGPGFMDPEYGKVGTAHGMRSAFKDYATEMGQVEDYVSELALSHLDSSSARAAYKRGQLLPKRRRLMNSFEKFVQREMKSENR
;
A
#
# COMPACT_ATOMS: atom_id res chain seq x y z
N MET A 1 0.00 5.53 13.54
CA MET A 1 -1.39 5.07 13.34
C MET A 1 -1.42 3.59 13.67
N SER A 2 -2.39 3.09 14.43
CA SER A 2 -2.42 1.66 14.79
C SER A 2 -2.95 0.81 13.64
N GLU A 3 -2.51 -0.45 13.57
CA GLU A 3 -3.03 -1.45 12.63
C GLU A 3 -4.56 -1.58 12.70
N ASN A 4 -5.09 -1.56 13.93
CA ASN A 4 -6.52 -1.62 14.18
C ASN A 4 -7.27 -0.45 13.55
N ALA A 5 -6.74 0.77 13.61
CA ALA A 5 -7.38 1.93 12.99
C ALA A 5 -7.50 1.76 11.47
N LEU A 6 -6.44 1.27 10.80
CA LEU A 6 -6.45 1.05 9.36
C LEU A 6 -7.41 -0.07 8.94
N ASN A 7 -7.47 -1.15 9.73
CA ASN A 7 -8.43 -2.24 9.47
C ASN A 7 -9.88 -1.80 9.69
N LEU A 8 -10.14 -0.90 10.66
CA LEU A 8 -11.47 -0.30 10.82
C LEU A 8 -11.85 0.54 9.61
N THR A 9 -10.93 1.34 9.08
CA THR A 9 -11.16 2.10 7.84
C THR A 9 -11.48 1.18 6.66
N ALA A 10 -10.74 0.08 6.49
CA ALA A 10 -11.02 -0.87 5.40
C ALA A 10 -12.42 -1.52 5.52
N LYS A 11 -12.82 -1.89 6.74
CA LYS A 11 -14.17 -2.39 7.03
C LYS A 11 -15.25 -1.35 6.78
N GLU A 12 -14.97 -0.09 7.10
CA GLU A 12 -15.89 1.02 6.86
C GLU A 12 -16.10 1.25 5.35
N ILE A 13 -15.01 1.27 4.58
CA ILE A 13 -15.07 1.37 3.11
C ILE A 13 -15.90 0.21 2.54
N HIS A 14 -15.66 -1.02 3.01
CA HIS A 14 -16.45 -2.18 2.60
C HIS A 14 -17.94 -1.99 2.92
N ARG A 15 -18.28 -1.57 4.14
CA ARG A 15 -19.68 -1.37 4.55
C ARG A 15 -20.37 -0.32 3.68
N ILE A 16 -19.74 0.83 3.47
CA ILE A 16 -20.29 1.94 2.66
C ILE A 16 -20.58 1.47 1.23
N ASP A 17 -19.67 0.74 0.61
CA ASP A 17 -19.84 0.27 -0.77
C ASP A 17 -20.96 -0.77 -0.88
N VAL A 18 -21.05 -1.71 0.06
CA VAL A 18 -22.14 -2.69 0.11
C VAL A 18 -23.50 -2.02 0.34
N GLU A 19 -23.58 -1.03 1.24
CA GLU A 19 -24.81 -0.26 1.49
C GLU A 19 -25.26 0.53 0.26
N ALA A 20 -24.33 0.94 -0.61
CA ALA A 20 -24.61 1.58 -1.89
C ALA A 20 -24.99 0.59 -3.00
N GLY A 21 -25.03 -0.72 -2.72
CA GLY A 21 -25.31 -1.78 -3.69
C GLY A 21 -24.10 -2.21 -4.53
N GLY A 22 -22.89 -1.79 -4.14
CA GLY A 22 -21.63 -2.19 -4.75
C GLY A 22 -21.14 -3.57 -4.30
N PRO A 23 -20.05 -4.08 -4.91
CA PRO A 23 -19.48 -5.39 -4.60
C PRO A 23 -18.79 -5.45 -3.22
N GLY A 24 -18.56 -4.31 -2.58
CA GLY A 24 -17.77 -4.19 -1.36
C GLY A 24 -16.28 -4.16 -1.65
N PHE A 25 -15.51 -3.71 -0.66
CA PHE A 25 -14.05 -3.76 -0.72
C PHE A 25 -13.54 -5.17 -0.39
N MET A 26 -13.62 -6.05 -1.39
CA MET A 26 -13.34 -7.47 -1.30
C MET A 26 -12.01 -7.84 -1.97
N ASP A 27 -11.32 -8.80 -1.37
CA ASP A 27 -10.21 -9.52 -1.96
C ASP A 27 -10.77 -10.58 -2.93
N PRO A 28 -10.47 -10.48 -4.24
CA PRO A 28 -11.03 -11.38 -5.25
C PRO A 28 -10.47 -12.80 -5.19
N GLU A 29 -9.27 -13.00 -4.62
CA GLU A 29 -8.64 -14.31 -4.53
C GLU A 29 -9.22 -15.13 -3.38
N TYR A 30 -9.38 -14.49 -2.21
CA TYR A 30 -9.78 -15.17 -0.98
C TYR A 30 -11.26 -14.96 -0.61
N GLY A 31 -11.98 -14.07 -1.29
CA GLY A 31 -13.39 -13.76 -1.00
C GLY A 31 -13.59 -13.12 0.37
N LYS A 32 -12.60 -12.41 0.88
CA LYS A 32 -12.61 -11.77 2.22
C LYS A 32 -12.58 -10.26 2.09
N VAL A 33 -13.03 -9.54 3.12
CA VAL A 33 -12.88 -8.09 3.17
C VAL A 33 -11.39 -7.73 3.14
N GLY A 34 -11.02 -6.79 2.27
CA GLY A 34 -9.64 -6.32 2.17
C GLY A 34 -9.14 -5.75 3.51
N THR A 35 -7.87 -6.01 3.83
CA THR A 35 -7.26 -5.60 5.11
C THR A 35 -6.07 -4.69 4.90
N ALA A 36 -5.72 -3.91 5.92
CA ALA A 36 -4.51 -3.10 5.90
C ALA A 36 -3.26 -3.97 5.80
N HIS A 37 -3.26 -5.15 6.42
CA HIS A 37 -2.17 -6.11 6.31
C HIS A 37 -2.01 -6.59 4.86
N GLY A 38 -3.09 -7.04 4.22
CA GLY A 38 -3.08 -7.49 2.83
C GLY A 38 -2.59 -6.42 1.85
N MET A 39 -3.03 -5.17 2.01
CA MET A 39 -2.55 -4.05 1.18
C MET A 39 -1.05 -3.81 1.32
N ARG A 40 -0.49 -3.96 2.54
CA ARG A 40 0.95 -3.81 2.76
C ARG A 40 1.74 -4.96 2.15
N SER A 41 1.25 -6.20 2.28
CA SER A 41 1.87 -7.36 1.63
C SER A 41 1.90 -7.18 0.12
N ALA A 42 0.78 -6.81 -0.51
CA ALA A 42 0.74 -6.53 -1.95
C ALA A 42 1.71 -5.42 -2.38
N PHE A 43 1.80 -4.33 -1.61
CA PHE A 43 2.80 -3.29 -1.87
C PHE A 43 4.23 -3.81 -1.72
N LYS A 44 4.49 -4.65 -0.72
CA LYS A 44 5.82 -5.20 -0.46
C LYS A 44 6.26 -6.17 -1.56
N ASP A 45 5.36 -7.02 -2.02
CA ASP A 45 5.60 -7.95 -3.12
C ASP A 45 5.90 -7.17 -4.40
N TYR A 46 5.08 -6.16 -4.73
CA TYR A 46 5.36 -5.25 -5.84
C TYR A 46 6.73 -4.57 -5.72
N ALA A 47 7.08 -4.02 -4.56
CA ALA A 47 8.34 -3.33 -4.38
C ALA A 47 9.55 -4.26 -4.55
N THR A 48 9.40 -5.53 -4.16
CA THR A 48 10.43 -6.56 -4.21
C THR A 48 10.59 -7.12 -5.63
N GLU A 49 9.48 -7.40 -6.31
CA GLU A 49 9.48 -8.08 -7.61
C GLU A 49 9.63 -7.10 -8.78
N MET A 50 8.99 -5.93 -8.68
CA MET A 50 8.80 -5.01 -9.82
C MET A 50 9.39 -3.62 -9.56
N GLY A 51 9.49 -3.21 -8.28
CA GLY A 51 9.85 -1.85 -7.89
C GLY A 51 11.33 -1.49 -8.10
N GLN A 52 12.22 -2.49 -8.22
CA GLN A 52 13.69 -2.30 -8.35
C GLN A 52 14.26 -1.29 -7.34
N VAL A 53 13.74 -1.31 -6.11
CA VAL A 53 14.20 -0.45 -5.01
C VAL A 53 14.93 -1.27 -3.96
N GLU A 54 15.78 -0.61 -3.19
CA GLU A 54 16.35 -1.28 -2.02
C GLU A 54 15.25 -1.58 -0.99
N ASP A 55 15.33 -2.73 -0.33
CA ASP A 55 14.38 -3.18 0.71
C ASP A 55 14.10 -2.10 1.77
N TYR A 56 15.16 -1.41 2.20
CA TYR A 56 15.09 -0.29 3.14
C TYR A 56 14.19 0.87 2.66
N VAL A 57 14.07 1.10 1.35
CA VAL A 57 13.20 2.15 0.79
C VAL A 57 11.73 1.76 0.89
N SER A 58 11.39 0.48 0.66
CA SER A 58 10.02 -0.01 0.81
C SER A 58 9.59 -0.04 2.27
N GLU A 59 10.48 -0.45 3.19
CA GLU A 59 10.23 -0.39 4.64
C GLU A 59 10.05 1.04 5.16
N LEU A 60 10.81 2.00 4.64
CA LEU A 60 10.61 3.41 4.95
C LEU A 60 9.30 3.97 4.37
N ALA A 61 8.86 3.48 3.21
CA ALA A 61 7.56 3.85 2.64
C ALA A 61 6.42 3.35 3.53
N LEU A 62 6.55 2.12 4.07
CA LEU A 62 5.63 1.52 5.03
C LEU A 62 5.73 2.09 6.45
N SER A 63 6.71 2.96 6.71
CA SER A 63 6.99 3.52 8.04
C SER A 63 7.29 2.45 9.09
N HIS A 64 7.84 1.32 8.69
CA HIS A 64 8.22 0.21 9.58
C HIS A 64 9.54 0.45 10.32
N LEU A 65 10.33 1.44 9.89
CA LEU A 65 11.64 1.73 10.47
C LEU A 65 11.57 2.89 11.47
N ASP A 66 12.10 2.67 12.67
CA ASP A 66 12.28 3.72 13.67
C ASP A 66 13.32 4.74 13.19
N SER A 67 12.84 5.98 13.02
CA SER A 67 13.64 7.09 12.49
C SER A 67 14.48 7.82 13.57
N SER A 68 14.85 7.14 14.66
CA SER A 68 15.39 7.77 15.87
C SER A 68 16.86 8.18 15.82
N SER A 69 17.57 7.98 14.70
CA SER A 69 18.99 8.38 14.59
C SER A 69 19.21 9.61 13.70
N ALA A 70 20.23 10.41 14.01
CA ALA A 70 20.68 11.53 13.19
C ALA A 70 20.98 11.13 11.72
N ARG A 71 21.34 9.87 11.47
CA ARG A 71 21.48 9.28 10.13
C ARG A 71 20.16 9.17 9.37
N ALA A 72 19.03 8.97 10.06
CA ALA A 72 17.70 8.93 9.45
C ALA A 72 17.27 10.29 8.88
N ALA A 73 17.66 11.39 9.54
CA ALA A 73 17.34 12.74 9.08
C ALA A 73 18.08 13.10 7.78
N TYR A 74 19.39 12.82 7.70
CA TYR A 74 20.20 13.07 6.49
C TYR A 74 19.78 12.18 5.32
N LYS A 75 19.40 10.92 5.60
CA LYS A 75 18.88 9.98 4.59
C LYS A 75 17.49 10.36 4.10
N ARG A 76 16.64 10.98 4.93
CA ARG A 76 15.28 11.41 4.55
C ARG A 76 15.28 12.25 3.28
N GLY A 77 16.21 13.21 3.16
CA GLY A 77 16.30 14.09 2.00
C GLY A 77 16.56 13.35 0.68
N GLN A 78 17.45 12.36 0.69
CA GLN A 78 17.80 11.57 -0.51
C GLN A 78 16.81 10.43 -0.81
N LEU A 79 16.14 9.91 0.23
CA LEU A 79 15.21 8.78 0.10
C LEU A 79 13.78 9.22 -0.22
N LEU A 80 13.39 10.46 0.08
CA LEU A 80 12.08 10.99 -0.29
C LEU A 80 11.81 10.93 -1.80
N PRO A 81 12.75 11.34 -2.70
CA PRO A 81 12.58 11.15 -4.14
C PRO A 81 12.42 9.68 -4.56
N LYS A 82 13.18 8.76 -3.95
CA LYS A 82 13.06 7.32 -4.22
C LYS A 82 11.70 6.77 -3.79
N ARG A 83 11.25 7.12 -2.58
CA ARG A 83 9.92 6.75 -2.05
C ARG A 83 8.80 7.28 -2.93
N ARG A 84 8.88 8.54 -3.37
CA ARG A 84 7.89 9.13 -4.28
C ARG A 84 7.82 8.39 -5.61
N ARG A 85 8.97 8.07 -6.22
CA ARG A 85 9.01 7.28 -7.46
C ARG A 85 8.39 5.90 -7.28
N LEU A 86 8.72 5.21 -6.19
CA LEU A 86 8.15 3.90 -5.86
C LEU A 86 6.63 3.96 -5.71
N MET A 87 6.11 4.92 -4.94
CA MET A 87 4.67 5.12 -4.74
C MET A 87 3.95 5.45 -6.06
N ASN A 88 4.51 6.34 -6.88
CA ASN A 88 3.93 6.68 -8.18
C ASN A 88 3.94 5.49 -9.16
N SER A 89 4.95 4.63 -9.07
CA SER A 89 5.04 3.42 -9.88
C SER A 89 3.99 2.39 -9.44
N PHE A 90 3.83 2.21 -8.14
CA PHE A 90 2.80 1.35 -7.56
C PHE A 90 1.39 1.84 -7.89
N GLU A 91 1.12 3.14 -7.79
CA GLU A 91 -0.15 3.75 -8.20
C GLU A 91 -0.50 3.40 -9.65
N LYS A 92 0.46 3.58 -10.56
CA LYS A 92 0.27 3.24 -11.98
C LYS A 92 0.02 1.76 -12.20
N PHE A 93 0.67 0.89 -11.42
CA PHE A 93 0.46 -0.54 -11.48
C PHE A 93 -0.98 -0.90 -11.10
N VAL A 94 -1.46 -0.45 -9.94
CA VAL A 94 -2.83 -0.77 -9.49
C VAL A 94 -3.91 -0.14 -10.37
N GLN A 95 -3.67 1.05 -10.93
CA GLN A 95 -4.61 1.69 -11.88
C GLN A 95 -4.64 1.01 -13.25
N ARG A 96 -3.55 0.36 -13.66
CA ARG A 96 -3.49 -0.33 -14.95
C ARG A 96 -4.36 -1.58 -14.96
N GLU A 97 -4.35 -2.34 -13.87
CA GLU A 97 -5.19 -3.54 -13.73
C GLU A 97 -6.68 -3.20 -13.65
N MET A 98 -7.06 -2.07 -13.04
CA MET A 98 -8.47 -1.61 -13.10
C MET A 98 -8.96 -1.33 -14.54
N LYS A 99 -8.05 -1.04 -15.48
CA LYS A 99 -8.40 -0.80 -16.89
C LYS A 99 -8.40 -2.07 -17.75
N SER A 100 -7.71 -3.13 -17.32
CA SER A 100 -7.72 -4.41 -18.03
C SER A 100 -8.98 -5.22 -17.74
N GLU A 101 -9.54 -5.12 -16.53
CA GLU A 101 -10.78 -5.81 -16.14
C GLU A 101 -12.07 -5.17 -16.68
N ASN A 102 -12.00 -3.91 -17.14
CA ASN A 102 -13.13 -3.18 -17.76
C ASN A 102 -13.15 -3.27 -19.31
N ARG A 103 -12.57 -4.32 -19.92
CA ARG A 103 -12.57 -4.56 -21.37
C ARG A 103 -13.28 -5.85 -21.76
#